data_AF-A0AAV2CFA0-F1
#
_entry.id   AF-A0AAV2CFA0-F1
#
_cell.length_a   1.000
_cell.length_b   1.000
_cell.length_c   1.000
_cell.angle_alpha   90.00
_cell.angle_beta   90.00
_cell.angle_gamma   90.00
#
_symmetry.space_group_name_H-M   'P 1'
#
loop_
_entity.id
_entity.type
_entity.pdbx_description
1 polymer ?
#
loop_
_entity_poly.entity_id
_entity_poly.type
_entity_poly.pdbx_seq_one_letter_code
_entity_poly.pdbx_strand_id
1 'polypeptide(L)'
;MGDPRDHDVVLPEEQTMEYYWIARVADMWSPIQHPHVPANNFEVSTSVITMLLRFGGDPGKEGECPRSHLRRFHELIDGIKINGVPADAILLRYFPFTLEGLGG
;
A
#
# COMPACT_ATOMS: atom_id res chain seq x y z
N MET A 1 -33.36 -15.68 26.24
CA MET A 1 -33.09 -15.89 24.81
C MET A 1 -33.14 -14.51 24.16
N GLY A 2 -32.01 -14.04 23.59
CA GLY A 2 -31.85 -12.76 22.91
C GLY A 2 -30.80 -11.84 23.56
N ASP A 3 -29.55 -11.94 23.11
CA ASP A 3 -28.46 -10.98 23.39
C ASP A 3 -28.43 -9.97 22.22
N PRO A 4 -28.45 -8.65 22.47
CA PRO A 4 -28.08 -7.70 21.43
C PRO A 4 -26.97 -6.77 21.93
N ARG A 5 -25.74 -7.25 21.85
CA ARG A 5 -24.54 -6.41 21.70
C ARG A 5 -24.50 -5.73 20.32
N ASP A 6 -25.62 -5.19 19.87
CA ASP A 6 -25.66 -4.21 18.78
C ASP A 6 -25.56 -2.83 19.43
N HIS A 7 -24.33 -2.46 19.77
CA HIS A 7 -24.00 -1.04 19.71
C HIS A 7 -24.09 -0.68 18.24
N ASP A 8 -25.24 -0.14 17.85
CA ASP A 8 -25.46 0.54 16.58
C ASP A 8 -24.25 1.43 16.30
N VAL A 9 -23.39 0.99 15.39
CA VAL A 9 -22.45 1.89 14.73
C VAL A 9 -23.34 2.73 13.83
N VAL A 10 -23.87 3.81 14.40
CA VAL A 10 -24.56 4.85 13.65
C VAL A 10 -23.51 5.49 12.76
N LEU A 11 -23.38 4.98 11.53
CA LEU A 11 -22.64 5.63 10.47
C LEU A 11 -23.42 6.88 10.08
N PRO A 12 -22.88 8.10 10.23
CA PRO A 12 -23.59 9.30 9.82
C PRO A 12 -23.84 9.26 8.32
N GLU A 13 -25.11 9.39 7.95
CA GLU A 13 -25.58 9.50 6.58
C GLU A 13 -24.95 10.76 5.95
N GLU A 14 -24.17 10.57 4.88
CA GLU A 14 -23.43 11.59 4.12
C GLU A 14 -22.36 12.40 4.89
N GLN A 15 -21.21 11.77 5.13
CA GLN A 15 -19.96 12.54 5.26
C GLN A 15 -19.44 12.91 3.87
N THR A 16 -19.16 14.20 3.65
CA THR A 16 -18.56 14.68 2.41
C THR A 16 -17.22 13.99 2.19
N MET A 17 -16.83 13.76 0.93
CA MET A 17 -15.47 13.32 0.57
C MET A 17 -14.40 14.19 1.22
N GLU A 18 -14.76 15.43 1.53
CA GLU A 18 -13.93 16.36 2.25
C GLU A 18 -13.52 15.86 3.65
N TYR A 19 -14.47 15.27 4.39
CA TYR A 19 -14.22 14.78 5.73
C TYR A 19 -13.33 13.52 5.74
N TYR A 20 -13.52 12.64 4.74
CA TYR A 20 -12.66 11.49 4.55
C TYR A 20 -11.21 11.87 4.21
N TRP A 21 -10.98 12.96 3.48
CA TRP A 21 -9.60 13.44 3.27
C TRP A 21 -9.02 14.13 4.49
N ILE A 22 -9.81 14.90 5.26
CA ILE A 22 -9.34 15.57 6.48
C ILE A 22 -8.84 14.54 7.49
N ALA A 23 -9.60 13.46 7.70
CA ALA A 23 -9.17 12.35 8.53
C ALA A 23 -7.88 11.70 7.99
N ARG A 24 -7.76 11.56 6.66
CA ARG A 24 -6.54 11.04 5.99
C ARG A 24 -5.31 11.93 6.13
N VAL A 25 -5.48 13.25 6.17
CA VAL A 25 -4.39 14.23 6.29
C VAL A 25 -4.00 14.43 7.75
N ALA A 26 -4.94 14.37 8.68
CA ALA A 26 -4.64 14.37 10.11
C ALA A 26 -3.91 13.08 10.54
N ASP A 27 -4.18 11.96 9.86
CA ASP A 27 -3.53 10.65 10.03
C ASP A 27 -2.30 10.47 9.12
N MET A 28 -1.59 11.56 8.81
CA MET A 28 -0.38 11.58 7.97
C MET A 28 0.82 10.77 8.54
N TRP A 29 0.63 10.05 9.65
CA TRP A 29 1.43 8.87 9.95
C TRP A 29 0.84 7.67 9.21
N SER A 30 1.32 7.45 7.98
CA SER A 30 1.20 6.23 7.17
C SER A 30 0.07 5.27 7.61
N PRO A 31 -1.12 5.29 7.00
CA PRO A 31 -2.20 4.34 7.32
C PRO A 31 -1.84 2.87 7.03
N ILE A 32 -0.66 2.64 6.45
CA ILE A 32 -0.05 1.32 6.30
C ILE A 32 0.84 1.08 7.52
N GLN A 33 0.29 0.46 8.56
CA GLN A 33 1.13 -0.16 9.58
C GLN A 33 2.02 -1.21 8.90
N HIS A 34 3.32 -0.94 8.87
CA HIS A 34 4.28 -1.95 8.44
C HIS A 34 4.14 -3.17 9.35
N PRO A 35 3.96 -4.38 8.80
CA PRO A 35 3.95 -5.60 9.60
C PRO A 35 5.21 -5.64 10.46
N HIS A 36 5.07 -6.08 11.72
CA HIS A 36 6.23 -6.35 12.56
C HIS A 36 7.02 -7.50 11.90
N VAL A 37 8.13 -7.16 11.24
CA VAL A 37 9.03 -8.14 10.63
C VAL A 37 10.02 -8.58 11.71
N PRO A 38 9.96 -9.81 12.22
CA PRO A 38 10.86 -10.29 13.28
C PRO A 38 12.32 -10.44 12.80
N ALA A 39 12.57 -10.34 11.49
CA ALA A 39 13.91 -10.28 10.92
C ALA A 39 14.47 -8.86 11.02
N ASN A 40 15.44 -8.65 11.92
CA ASN A 40 16.18 -7.39 12.14
C ASN A 40 17.04 -6.93 10.93
N ASN A 41 16.95 -7.61 9.78
CA ASN A 41 17.82 -7.42 8.61
C ASN A 41 17.03 -7.13 7.32
N PHE A 42 15.72 -6.92 7.40
CA PHE A 42 14.94 -6.58 6.21
C PHE A 42 15.14 -5.10 5.83
N GLU A 43 15.98 -4.88 4.82
CA GLU A 43 16.20 -3.56 4.22
C GLU A 43 15.54 -3.47 2.85
N VAL A 44 15.10 -2.25 2.51
CA VAL A 44 14.58 -1.95 1.17
C VAL A 44 15.77 -1.81 0.23
N SER A 45 15.84 -2.67 -0.78
CA SER A 45 16.93 -2.69 -1.74
C SER A 45 16.71 -1.68 -2.86
N THR A 46 17.67 -0.78 -3.06
CA THR A 46 17.67 0.17 -4.18
C THR A 46 17.66 -0.52 -5.55
N SER A 47 18.27 -1.71 -5.68
CA SER A 47 18.25 -2.46 -6.94
C SER A 47 16.85 -2.98 -7.29
N VAL A 48 16.11 -3.40 -6.27
CA VAL A 48 14.71 -3.82 -6.42
C VAL A 48 13.84 -2.61 -6.77
N ILE A 49 13.99 -1.49 -6.09
CA ILE A 49 13.28 -0.25 -6.43
C ILE A 49 13.55 0.14 -7.89
N THR A 50 14.81 0.12 -8.31
CA THR A 50 15.20 0.45 -9.69
C THR A 50 14.56 -0.49 -10.71
N MET A 51 14.48 -1.79 -10.40
CA MET A 51 13.79 -2.78 -11.23
C MET A 51 12.28 -2.48 -11.31
N LEU A 52 11.65 -2.22 -10.18
CA LEU A 52 10.22 -1.93 -10.10
C LEU A 52 9.86 -0.64 -10.86
N LEU A 53 10.64 0.42 -10.71
CA LEU A 53 10.44 1.68 -11.44
C LEU A 53 10.66 1.51 -12.95
N ARG A 54 11.60 0.65 -13.37
CA ARG A 54 11.90 0.43 -14.79
C ARG A 54 10.84 -0.42 -15.50
N PHE A 55 10.25 -1.41 -14.81
CA PHE A 55 9.39 -2.42 -15.43
C PHE A 55 7.94 -2.41 -14.94
N GLY A 56 7.66 -1.75 -13.81
CA GLY A 56 6.33 -1.71 -13.17
C GLY A 56 5.31 -0.83 -13.90
N GLY A 57 5.78 0.06 -14.78
CA GLY A 57 4.95 1.10 -15.37
C GLY A 57 4.97 2.37 -14.52
N ASP A 58 4.29 3.40 -15.00
CA ASP A 58 4.21 4.71 -14.36
C ASP A 58 2.74 5.01 -14.08
N PRO A 59 2.28 4.88 -12.82
CA PRO A 59 0.87 5.03 -12.49
C PRO A 59 0.38 6.46 -12.70
N GLY A 60 1.29 7.43 -12.86
CA GLY A 60 0.97 8.81 -13.21
C GLY A 60 0.91 9.08 -14.72
N LYS A 61 1.26 8.10 -15.57
CA LYS A 61 1.21 8.26 -17.02
C LYS A 61 -0.23 8.31 -17.51
N GLU A 62 -0.55 9.34 -18.31
CA GLU A 62 -1.86 9.45 -18.96
C GLU A 62 -2.22 8.14 -19.70
N GLY A 63 -3.35 7.56 -19.32
CA GLY A 63 -3.87 6.33 -19.91
C GLY A 63 -3.31 5.03 -19.32
N GLU A 64 -2.44 5.06 -18.31
CA GLU A 64 -2.13 3.83 -17.58
C GLU A 64 -3.36 3.35 -16.78
N CYS A 65 -3.75 2.10 -17.00
CA CYS A 65 -4.80 1.46 -16.22
C CYS A 65 -4.23 1.01 -14.85
N PRO A 66 -4.81 1.45 -13.72
CA PRO A 66 -4.34 1.05 -12.38
C PRO A 66 -4.27 -0.47 -12.18
N ARG A 67 -5.18 -1.21 -12.82
CA ARG A 67 -5.22 -2.68 -12.77
C ARG A 67 -4.04 -3.32 -13.50
N SER A 68 -3.54 -2.68 -14.55
CA SER A 68 -2.35 -3.15 -15.27
C SER A 68 -1.08 -2.84 -14.48
N HIS A 69 -1.01 -1.68 -13.82
CA HIS A 69 0.07 -1.34 -12.89
C HIS A 69 0.18 -2.38 -11.76
N LEU A 70 -0.92 -2.65 -11.07
CA LEU A 70 -0.96 -3.65 -9.99
C LEU A 70 -0.52 -5.03 -10.48
N ARG A 71 -0.98 -5.47 -11.65
CA ARG A 71 -0.57 -6.76 -12.21
C ARG A 71 0.95 -6.84 -12.40
N ARG A 72 1.56 -5.84 -13.02
CA ARG A 72 3.02 -5.81 -13.26
C ARG A 72 3.80 -5.72 -11.96
N PHE A 73 3.36 -4.90 -11.02
CA PHE A 73 3.96 -4.83 -9.69
C PHE A 73 3.95 -6.21 -9.02
N HIS A 74 2.81 -6.91 -9.03
CA HIS A 74 2.70 -8.25 -8.48
C HIS A 74 3.64 -9.25 -9.19
N GLU A 75 3.70 -9.23 -10.52
CA GLU A 75 4.60 -10.10 -11.30
C GLU A 75 6.08 -9.88 -10.96
N LEU A 76 6.49 -8.63 -10.73
CA LEU A 76 7.87 -8.28 -10.40
C LEU A 76 8.22 -8.59 -8.94
N ILE A 77 7.29 -8.34 -8.01
CA ILE A 77 7.54 -8.52 -6.58
C ILE A 77 7.48 -9.98 -6.14
N ASP A 78 6.70 -10.83 -6.84
CA ASP A 78 6.59 -12.27 -6.54
C ASP A 78 7.92 -13.03 -6.76
N GLY A 79 8.81 -12.47 -7.59
CA GLY A 79 10.17 -12.96 -7.76
C GLY A 79 11.09 -12.73 -6.55
N ILE A 80 10.67 -11.94 -5.56
CA ILE A 80 11.48 -11.55 -4.42
C ILE A 80 11.15 -12.41 -3.21
N LYS A 81 12.15 -13.15 -2.74
CA LYS A 81 12.03 -13.99 -1.54
C LYS A 81 13.14 -13.62 -0.57
N ILE A 82 12.74 -13.25 0.65
CA ILE A 82 13.66 -12.93 1.73
C ILE A 82 13.33 -13.87 2.88
N ASN A 83 14.33 -14.67 3.27
CA ASN A 83 14.15 -15.68 4.31
C ASN A 83 13.72 -15.02 5.62
N GLY A 84 12.65 -15.54 6.22
CA GLY A 84 12.12 -15.02 7.49
C GLY A 84 11.31 -13.72 7.35
N VAL A 85 11.05 -13.24 6.13
CA VAL A 85 10.18 -12.08 5.89
C VAL A 85 8.89 -12.54 5.22
N PRO A 86 7.71 -12.20 5.79
CA PRO A 86 6.43 -12.45 5.15
C PRO A 86 6.32 -11.78 3.76
N ALA A 87 5.68 -12.46 2.80
CA ALA A 87 5.58 -11.96 1.42
C ALA A 87 4.77 -10.66 1.31
N ASP A 88 3.73 -10.52 2.11
CA ASP A 88 2.94 -9.30 2.28
C ASP A 88 3.77 -8.15 2.85
N ALA A 89 4.70 -8.40 3.78
CA ALA A 89 5.61 -7.39 4.28
C ALA A 89 6.58 -6.89 3.18
N ILE A 90 7.07 -7.78 2.32
CA ILE A 90 7.87 -7.40 1.13
C ILE A 90 7.01 -6.51 0.22
N LEU A 91 5.80 -6.97 -0.11
CA LEU A 91 4.88 -6.30 -0.99
C LEU A 91 4.55 -4.88 -0.50
N LEU A 92 4.11 -4.75 0.75
CA LEU A 92 3.75 -3.47 1.37
C LEU A 92 4.93 -2.50 1.44
N ARG A 93 6.16 -3.01 1.62
CA ARG A 93 7.35 -2.16 1.73
C ARG A 93 7.82 -1.61 0.39
N TYR A 94 7.63 -2.35 -0.70
CA TYR A 94 8.05 -1.93 -2.04
C TYR A 94 6.96 -1.18 -2.82
N PHE A 95 5.69 -1.41 -2.50
CA PHE A 95 4.56 -0.77 -3.19
C PHE A 95 4.60 0.77 -3.22
N PRO A 96 4.95 1.50 -2.13
CA PRO A 96 5.01 2.96 -2.18
C PRO A 96 5.96 3.50 -3.26
N PHE A 97 7.06 2.80 -3.51
CA PHE A 97 8.05 3.21 -4.52
C PHE A 97 7.56 3.03 -5.95
N THR A 98 6.52 2.23 -6.20
CA THR A 98 5.95 2.10 -7.54
C THR A 98 4.90 3.16 -7.82
N LEU A 99 4.42 3.85 -6.78
CA LEU A 99 3.42 4.93 -6.87
C LEU A 99 4.03 6.30 -7.12
N GLU A 100 5.33 6.49 -6.88
CA GLU A 100 6.02 7.76 -7.08
C GLU A 100 6.26 8.04 -8.57
N GLY A 101 5.17 8.34 -9.27
CA GLY A 101 5.19 9.30 -10.37
C GLY A 101 4.88 10.69 -9.82
N LEU A 102 5.88 11.58 -9.85
CA LEU A 102 5.78 13.04 -9.74
C LEU A 102 5.59 13.67 -8.34
N GLY A 103 6.71 13.87 -7.65
CA GLY A 103 7.04 15.16 -7.04
C GLY A 103 7.98 15.89 -7.99
N GLY A 104 7.65 17.13 -8.37
CA GLY A 104 8.46 17.97 -9.27
C GLY A 104 9.80 18.41 -8.69
#